data_AF-A0A7V5UAE6-F1
#
_entry.id   AF-A0A7V5UAE6-F1
#
_cell.length_a   1.000
_cell.length_b   1.000
_cell.length_c   1.000
_cell.angle_alpha   90.00
_cell.angle_beta   90.00
_cell.angle_gamma   90.00
#
_symmetry.space_group_name_H-M   'P 1'
#
loop_
_entity.id
_entity.type
_entity.pdbx_description
1 polymer ?
#
loop_
_entity_poly.entity_id
_entity_poly.type
_entity_poly.pdbx_seq_one_letter_code
_entity_poly.pdbx_strand_id
1 'polypeptide(L)'
;MYNPVYRKYIHLLGINPSLVKDIKEIPFLPVAFFKDHTISIMNGPFETVFTSSGTSGSSPSRHPVPDLSIYKESFSRAFQHFYGDITAYCILALLPSYLERSGSSLIYMLDDLIKKTGCKESGFYLYEHDNLFKTLLTLGTQNKKILLFGVSFALLDFAEKYELPEMDITVMETGGMKGRRKEMVRKELHDFLKERFHVVSVHSEYGMTELMSQAYSSGNGIFRTPPWMRILVRDSYDPFSYPPPGHTGGINVIDLANLYSCAFIETQDLGRLQPDGSFTVEGRYDHSDIRGCNLMVQEI
;
A
#
# COMPACT_ATOMS: atom_id res chain seq x y z
N MET A 1 -20.72 -16.52 9.78
CA MET A 1 -20.05 -15.24 9.47
C MET A 1 -20.14 -14.32 10.68
N TYR A 2 -18.99 -13.91 11.22
CA TYR A 2 -18.88 -13.14 12.47
C TYR A 2 -18.98 -11.63 12.27
N ASN A 3 -18.45 -11.09 11.17
CA ASN A 3 -18.51 -9.67 10.86
C ASN A 3 -19.95 -9.27 10.48
N PRO A 4 -20.63 -8.38 11.24
CA PRO A 4 -22.03 -8.05 11.03
C PRO A 4 -22.29 -7.29 9.72
N VAL A 5 -21.36 -6.41 9.31
CA VAL A 5 -21.47 -5.63 8.07
C VAL A 5 -21.30 -6.56 6.86
N TYR A 6 -20.25 -7.38 6.86
CA TYR A 6 -20.04 -8.36 5.79
C TYR A 6 -21.19 -9.37 5.70
N ARG A 7 -21.70 -9.86 6.84
CA ARG A 7 -22.87 -10.75 6.87
C ARG A 7 -24.10 -10.11 6.24
N LYS A 8 -24.37 -8.83 6.54
CA LYS A 8 -25.49 -8.08 5.94
C LYS A 8 -25.28 -7.90 4.45
N TYR A 9 -24.07 -7.55 4.02
CA TYR A 9 -23.71 -7.42 2.60
C TYR A 9 -23.97 -8.74 1.85
N ILE A 10 -23.50 -9.87 2.38
CA ILE A 10 -23.69 -11.19 1.73
C ILE A 10 -25.16 -11.57 1.65
N HIS A 11 -25.92 -11.31 2.73
CA HIS A 11 -27.35 -11.56 2.74
C HIS A 11 -28.10 -10.75 1.67
N LEU A 12 -27.75 -9.48 1.49
CA LEU A 12 -28.36 -8.61 0.47
C LEU A 12 -27.98 -9.03 -0.97
N LEU A 13 -26.81 -9.64 -1.16
CA LEU A 13 -26.43 -10.24 -2.45
C LEU A 13 -27.16 -11.56 -2.74
N GLY A 14 -27.88 -12.14 -1.78
CA GLY A 14 -28.53 -13.45 -1.93
C GLY A 14 -27.55 -14.63 -2.03
N ILE A 15 -26.29 -14.43 -1.66
CA ILE A 15 -25.25 -15.46 -1.73
C ILE A 15 -25.32 -16.34 -0.48
N ASN A 16 -25.28 -17.66 -0.68
CA ASN A 16 -25.15 -18.62 0.41
C ASN A 16 -23.67 -19.03 0.59
N PRO A 17 -22.98 -18.61 1.67
CA PRO A 17 -21.57 -18.93 1.89
C PRO A 17 -21.26 -20.43 1.93
N SER A 18 -22.22 -21.27 2.32
CA SER A 18 -22.01 -22.73 2.38
C SER A 18 -21.90 -23.39 1.01
N LEU A 19 -22.27 -22.67 -0.06
CA LEU A 19 -22.22 -23.16 -1.44
C LEU A 19 -20.97 -22.68 -2.20
N VAL A 20 -20.18 -21.77 -1.63
CA VAL A 20 -18.94 -21.25 -2.22
C VAL A 20 -17.90 -22.38 -2.28
N LYS A 21 -17.39 -22.66 -3.48
CA LYS A 21 -16.40 -23.70 -3.76
C LYS A 21 -15.14 -23.14 -4.41
N ASP A 22 -15.22 -21.95 -5.02
CA ASP A 22 -14.10 -21.27 -5.64
C ASP A 22 -13.84 -19.88 -5.02
N ILE A 23 -12.59 -19.44 -5.07
CA ILE A 23 -12.18 -18.14 -4.55
C ILE A 23 -12.84 -16.96 -5.27
N LYS A 24 -13.16 -17.12 -6.56
CA LYS A 24 -13.86 -16.12 -7.38
C LYS A 24 -15.33 -15.98 -7.01
N GLU A 25 -15.91 -16.95 -6.30
CA GLU A 25 -17.28 -16.90 -5.81
C GLU A 25 -17.39 -16.17 -4.47
N ILE A 26 -16.25 -15.83 -3.84
CA ILE A 26 -16.25 -15.06 -2.60
C ILE A 26 -16.65 -13.61 -2.90
N PRO A 27 -17.74 -13.08 -2.33
CA PRO A 27 -18.09 -11.68 -2.47
C PRO A 27 -17.09 -10.78 -1.72
N PHE A 28 -16.49 -9.80 -2.41
CA PHE A 28 -15.54 -8.86 -1.82
C PHE A 28 -16.25 -7.61 -1.32
N LEU A 29 -15.90 -7.14 -0.12
CA LEU A 29 -16.54 -5.98 0.50
C LEU A 29 -15.98 -4.68 -0.12
N PRO A 30 -16.83 -3.79 -0.68
CA PRO A 30 -16.37 -2.50 -1.20
C PRO A 30 -15.61 -1.69 -0.16
N VAL A 31 -14.38 -1.27 -0.47
CA VAL A 31 -13.49 -0.55 0.45
C VAL A 31 -14.11 0.75 0.98
N ALA A 32 -15.04 1.36 0.22
CA ALA A 32 -15.78 2.54 0.63
C ALA A 32 -16.57 2.34 1.94
N PHE A 33 -16.95 1.11 2.29
CA PHE A 33 -17.68 0.81 3.52
C PHE A 33 -16.88 1.14 4.79
N PHE A 34 -15.55 1.22 4.71
CA PHE A 34 -14.72 1.64 5.84
C PHE A 34 -14.89 3.12 6.19
N LYS A 35 -15.56 3.92 5.36
CA LYS A 35 -15.81 5.35 5.62
C LYS A 35 -17.04 5.60 6.49
N ASP A 36 -18.05 4.74 6.37
CA ASP A 36 -19.37 4.90 6.97
C ASP A 36 -19.78 3.74 7.89
N HIS A 37 -19.07 2.61 7.85
CA HIS A 37 -19.31 1.46 8.72
C HIS A 37 -18.07 1.08 9.53
N THR A 38 -18.30 0.58 10.74
CA THR A 38 -17.28 -0.10 11.54
C THR A 38 -17.15 -1.55 11.06
N ILE A 39 -16.09 -1.84 10.30
CA ILE A 39 -15.79 -3.19 9.81
C ILE A 39 -14.99 -3.93 10.87
N SER A 40 -15.67 -4.65 11.76
CA SER A 40 -15.04 -5.41 12.84
C SER A 40 -15.94 -6.55 13.32
N ILE A 41 -15.36 -7.67 13.77
CA ILE A 41 -16.06 -8.74 14.50
C ILE A 41 -16.19 -8.45 16.00
N MET A 42 -15.44 -7.47 16.51
CA MET A 42 -15.44 -7.02 17.89
C MET A 42 -16.08 -5.64 18.02
N ASN A 43 -16.79 -5.40 19.13
CA ASN A 43 -17.42 -4.11 19.43
C ASN A 43 -16.50 -3.15 20.22
N GLY A 44 -15.30 -3.60 20.58
CA GLY A 44 -14.32 -2.86 21.38
C GLY A 44 -14.07 -3.49 22.76
N PRO A 45 -13.06 -2.98 23.52
CA PRO A 45 -12.16 -1.89 23.14
C PRO A 45 -11.23 -2.28 21.97
N PHE A 46 -10.79 -1.28 21.21
CA PHE A 46 -9.79 -1.43 20.15
C PHE A 46 -8.45 -0.89 20.66
N GLU A 47 -7.34 -1.55 20.33
CA GLU A 47 -6.01 -1.03 20.67
C GLU A 47 -5.67 0.23 19.87
N THR A 48 -6.14 0.31 18.62
CA THR A 48 -6.06 1.54 17.82
C THR A 48 -7.14 1.58 16.74
N VAL A 49 -7.25 2.74 16.08
CA VAL A 49 -8.04 2.91 14.86
C VAL A 49 -7.16 3.62 13.84
N PHE A 50 -6.85 2.93 12.74
CA PHE A 50 -6.13 3.55 11.64
C PHE A 50 -7.08 4.36 10.75
N THR A 51 -6.57 5.46 10.19
CA THR A 51 -7.33 6.38 9.33
C THR A 51 -6.59 6.65 8.03
N SER A 52 -7.35 6.76 6.94
CA SER A 52 -6.79 7.17 5.65
C SER A 52 -6.61 8.69 5.59
N SER A 53 -5.78 9.20 4.68
CA SER A 53 -5.45 10.63 4.59
C SER A 53 -6.64 11.54 4.25
N GLY A 54 -7.74 10.97 3.74
CA GLY A 54 -8.89 11.72 3.21
C GLY A 54 -8.54 12.56 1.97
N THR A 55 -9.53 12.79 1.11
CA THR A 55 -9.48 13.90 0.14
C THR A 55 -10.43 14.99 0.61
N SER A 56 -10.11 16.27 0.38
CA SER A 56 -10.94 17.41 0.76
C SER A 56 -12.41 17.17 0.39
N GLY A 57 -13.29 17.16 1.40
CA GLY A 57 -14.74 16.93 1.22
C GLY A 57 -15.23 15.48 1.42
N SER A 58 -14.35 14.52 1.73
CA SER A 58 -14.74 13.13 2.03
C SER A 58 -14.29 12.66 3.42
N SER A 59 -15.14 11.88 4.10
CA SER A 59 -14.76 11.24 5.36
C SER A 59 -13.64 10.22 5.13
N PRO A 60 -12.56 10.24 5.95
CA PRO A 60 -11.52 9.24 5.86
C PRO A 60 -12.06 7.87 6.24
N SER A 61 -11.49 6.83 5.64
CA SER A 61 -11.71 5.46 6.05
C SER A 61 -11.21 5.27 7.47
N ARG A 62 -11.88 4.41 8.25
CA ARG A 62 -11.50 4.05 9.61
C ARG A 62 -11.39 2.55 9.72
N HIS A 63 -10.26 2.06 10.20
CA HIS A 63 -10.01 0.64 10.42
C HIS A 63 -9.69 0.39 11.89
N PRO A 64 -10.68 -0.03 12.70
CA PRO A 64 -10.46 -0.41 14.08
C PRO A 64 -9.65 -1.70 14.17
N VAL A 65 -8.62 -1.70 15.00
CA VAL A 65 -7.71 -2.83 15.19
C VAL A 65 -7.80 -3.29 16.65
N PRO A 66 -8.49 -4.41 16.92
CA PRO A 66 -8.59 -4.95 18.27
C PRO A 66 -7.28 -5.48 18.85
N ASP A 67 -6.36 -5.91 17.99
CA ASP A 67 -5.11 -6.57 18.38
C ASP A 67 -4.01 -6.19 17.38
N LEU A 68 -3.09 -5.32 17.80
CA LEU A 68 -1.97 -4.86 16.98
C LEU A 68 -0.89 -5.91 16.80
N SER A 69 -0.88 -6.99 17.60
CA SER A 69 0.12 -8.05 17.46
C SER A 69 0.03 -8.72 16.10
N ILE A 70 -1.18 -8.84 15.53
CA ILE A 70 -1.40 -9.38 14.18
C ILE A 70 -0.80 -8.47 13.12
N TYR A 71 -1.00 -7.16 13.22
CA TYR A 71 -0.41 -6.21 12.27
C TYR A 71 1.11 -6.27 12.32
N LYS A 72 1.66 -6.24 13.55
CA LYS A 72 3.11 -6.36 13.80
C LYS A 72 3.71 -7.60 13.20
N GLU A 73 3.08 -8.75 13.42
CA GLU A 73 3.55 -10.02 12.88
C GLU A 73 3.47 -10.03 11.35
N SER A 74 2.37 -9.53 10.77
CA SER A 74 2.17 -9.45 9.33
C SER A 74 3.29 -8.64 8.66
N PHE A 75 3.48 -7.37 9.03
CA PHE A 75 4.50 -6.56 8.37
C PHE A 75 5.93 -7.02 8.68
N SER A 76 6.19 -7.59 9.87
CA SER A 76 7.54 -8.09 10.22
C SER A 76 7.90 -9.32 9.39
N ARG A 77 6.95 -10.26 9.23
CA ARG A 77 7.13 -11.44 8.38
C ARG A 77 7.19 -11.06 6.90
N ALA A 78 6.40 -10.07 6.46
CA ALA A 78 6.48 -9.58 5.10
C ALA A 78 7.86 -8.98 4.83
N PHE A 79 8.37 -8.11 5.71
CA PHE A 79 9.72 -7.56 5.58
C PHE A 79 10.76 -8.68 5.52
N GLN A 80 10.71 -9.65 6.45
CA GLN A 80 11.61 -10.81 6.44
C GLN A 80 11.54 -11.61 5.13
N HIS A 81 10.34 -11.79 4.58
CA HIS A 81 10.11 -12.54 3.35
C HIS A 81 10.71 -11.86 2.11
N PHE A 82 10.60 -10.53 2.01
CA PHE A 82 11.05 -9.78 0.83
C PHE A 82 12.46 -9.21 0.93
N TYR A 83 12.89 -8.85 2.14
CA TYR A 83 14.12 -8.08 2.40
C TYR A 83 15.09 -8.77 3.34
N GLY A 84 14.65 -9.82 4.06
CA GLY A 84 15.47 -10.56 5.02
C GLY A 84 15.49 -9.91 6.41
N ASP A 85 16.56 -10.18 7.16
CA ASP A 85 16.67 -9.76 8.56
C ASP A 85 16.71 -8.23 8.69
N ILE A 86 15.72 -7.67 9.38
CA ILE A 86 15.58 -6.23 9.65
C ILE A 86 16.76 -5.64 10.43
N THR A 87 17.44 -6.44 11.26
CA THR A 87 18.60 -5.99 12.05
C THR A 87 19.84 -5.72 11.19
N ALA A 88 19.85 -6.20 9.94
CA ALA A 88 20.90 -5.90 8.98
C ALA A 88 20.77 -4.49 8.37
N TYR A 89 19.62 -3.83 8.53
CA TYR A 89 19.31 -2.57 7.87
C TYR A 89 19.47 -1.36 8.80
N CYS A 90 19.77 -0.20 8.22
CA CYS A 90 19.44 1.11 8.78
C CYS A 90 18.28 1.70 7.96
N ILE A 91 17.17 2.06 8.61
CA ILE A 91 15.96 2.57 7.93
C ILE A 91 15.86 4.08 8.12
N LEU A 92 15.91 4.82 7.01
CA LEU A 92 15.72 6.27 6.99
C LEU A 92 14.39 6.57 6.28
N ALA A 93 13.41 7.09 7.00
CA ALA A 93 12.05 7.31 6.51
C ALA A 93 11.76 8.80 6.23
N LEU A 94 11.76 9.21 4.97
CA LEU A 94 11.49 10.57 4.52
C LEU A 94 9.99 10.80 4.27
N LEU A 95 9.26 11.18 5.32
CA LEU A 95 7.78 11.19 5.37
C LEU A 95 7.17 12.48 5.98
N PRO A 96 7.46 13.67 5.42
CA PRO A 96 7.07 14.99 5.98
C PRO A 96 5.60 15.16 6.36
N SER A 97 4.65 14.60 5.59
CA SER A 97 3.21 14.83 5.79
C SER A 97 2.48 13.68 6.50
N TYR A 98 3.21 12.66 6.96
CA TYR A 98 2.61 11.51 7.62
C TYR A 98 2.79 11.57 9.14
N LEU A 99 3.86 12.18 9.64
CA LEU A 99 4.09 12.36 11.09
C LEU A 99 3.17 13.39 11.74
N GLU A 100 2.66 14.34 10.97
CA GLU A 100 1.71 15.35 11.45
C GLU A 100 0.29 14.78 11.66
N ARG A 101 0.03 13.54 11.22
CA ARG A 101 -1.26 12.86 11.37
C ARG A 101 -1.19 11.75 12.42
N SER A 102 -2.18 11.69 13.29
CA SER A 102 -2.45 10.51 14.11
C SER A 102 -3.22 9.45 13.30
N GLY A 103 -2.99 8.16 13.60
CA GLY A 103 -3.76 7.05 13.00
C GLY A 103 -3.22 6.52 11.66
N SER A 104 -2.02 6.89 11.23
CA SER A 104 -1.42 6.30 10.01
C SER A 104 -0.86 4.90 10.27
N SER A 105 -1.41 3.87 9.61
CA SER A 105 -0.90 2.49 9.67
C SER A 105 0.51 2.36 9.10
N LEU A 106 0.87 3.19 8.11
CA LEU A 106 2.21 3.27 7.53
C LEU A 106 3.24 3.77 8.55
N ILE A 107 2.91 4.86 9.27
CA ILE A 107 3.82 5.42 10.29
C ILE A 107 4.00 4.43 11.42
N TYR A 108 2.91 3.78 11.86
CA TYR A 108 2.98 2.75 12.88
C TYR A 108 3.92 1.61 12.48
N MET A 109 3.77 1.09 11.26
CA MET A 109 4.63 0.02 10.73
C MET A 109 6.10 0.44 10.69
N LEU A 110 6.39 1.61 10.11
CA LEU A 110 7.77 2.06 9.96
C LEU A 110 8.44 2.39 11.30
N ASP A 111 7.70 2.96 12.25
CA ASP A 111 8.22 3.23 13.60
C ASP A 111 8.62 1.94 14.31
N ASP A 112 7.80 0.88 14.21
CA ASP A 112 8.11 -0.43 14.77
C ASP A 112 9.30 -1.10 14.06
N LEU A 113 9.36 -1.04 12.73
CA LEU A 113 10.49 -1.56 11.94
C LEU A 113 11.80 -0.82 12.23
N ILE A 114 11.77 0.52 12.33
CA ILE A 114 12.93 1.35 12.70
C ILE A 114 13.49 0.92 14.05
N LYS A 115 12.62 0.73 15.07
CA LYS A 115 13.03 0.27 16.40
C LYS A 115 13.68 -1.10 16.37
N LYS A 116 13.23 -1.99 15.49
CA LYS A 116 13.77 -3.35 15.32
C LYS A 116 15.13 -3.38 14.63
N THR A 117 15.52 -2.34 13.90
CA THR A 117 16.84 -2.30 13.23
C THR A 117 18.01 -2.36 14.21
N GLY A 118 17.87 -1.77 15.40
CA GLY A 118 18.99 -1.56 16.32
C GLY A 118 20.06 -0.56 15.83
N CYS A 119 19.89 0.02 14.63
CA CYS A 119 20.76 1.05 14.07
C CYS A 119 20.39 2.42 14.66
N LYS A 120 21.35 3.12 15.27
CA LYS A 120 21.10 4.38 15.99
C LYS A 120 20.71 5.51 15.05
N GLU A 121 21.17 5.42 13.82
CA GLU A 121 20.93 6.37 12.74
C GLU A 121 19.56 6.17 12.08
N SER A 122 18.89 5.03 12.31
CA SER A 122 17.54 4.81 11.80
C SER A 122 16.56 5.84 12.39
N GLY A 123 15.65 6.34 11.58
CA GLY A 123 14.71 7.36 12.03
C GLY A 123 13.86 7.97 10.93
N PHE A 124 12.97 8.85 11.35
CA PHE A 124 12.17 9.65 10.44
C PHE A 124 12.84 10.97 10.13
N TYR A 125 12.67 11.40 8.88
CA TYR A 125 13.07 12.71 8.36
C TYR A 125 11.83 13.38 7.79
N LEU A 126 11.63 14.65 8.14
CA LEU A 126 10.51 15.45 7.66
C LEU A 126 11.01 16.30 6.50
N TYR A 127 11.82 17.30 6.82
CA TYR A 127 12.33 18.30 5.87
C TYR A 127 13.85 18.48 6.00
N GLU A 128 14.50 17.72 6.89
CA GLU A 128 15.92 17.82 7.22
C GLU A 128 16.81 17.15 6.15
N HIS A 129 16.65 17.52 4.88
CA HIS A 129 17.36 16.90 3.74
C HIS A 129 18.88 16.92 3.93
N ASP A 130 19.43 18.00 4.51
CA ASP A 130 20.87 18.13 4.73
C ASP A 130 21.37 17.13 5.78
N ASN A 131 20.56 16.86 6.80
CA ASN A 131 20.88 15.86 7.81
C ASN A 131 20.72 14.45 7.25
N LEU A 132 19.66 14.19 6.48
CA LEU A 132 19.46 12.92 5.78
C LEU A 132 20.66 12.60 4.89
N PHE A 133 21.10 13.55 4.07
CA PHE A 133 22.26 13.39 3.19
C PHE A 133 23.53 13.06 3.99
N LYS A 134 23.83 13.81 5.06
CA LYS A 134 25.00 13.53 5.93
C LYS A 134 24.92 12.14 6.57
N THR A 135 23.75 11.73 7.04
CA THR A 135 23.55 10.38 7.60
C THR A 135 23.78 9.31 6.54
N LEU A 136 23.23 9.48 5.33
CA LEU A 136 23.44 8.54 4.21
C LEU A 136 24.93 8.39 3.86
N LEU A 137 25.68 9.49 3.77
CA LEU A 137 27.12 9.43 3.52
C LEU A 137 27.86 8.69 4.63
N THR A 138 27.52 8.97 5.89
CA THR A 138 28.12 8.31 7.04
C THR A 138 27.87 6.80 6.99
N LEU A 139 26.63 6.38 6.79
CA LEU A 139 26.25 4.96 6.68
C LEU A 139 26.90 4.28 5.48
N GLY A 140 26.98 4.97 4.34
CA GLY A 140 27.67 4.49 3.14
C GLY A 140 29.15 4.20 3.41
N THR A 141 29.88 5.12 4.06
CA THR A 141 31.29 4.89 4.43
C THR A 141 31.49 3.76 5.44
N GLN A 142 30.47 3.42 6.21
CA GLN A 142 30.48 2.29 7.14
C GLN A 142 30.06 0.97 6.47
N ASN A 143 29.76 0.96 5.17
CA ASN A 143 29.21 -0.18 4.43
C ASN A 143 27.96 -0.78 5.10
N LYS A 144 27.09 0.08 5.64
CA LYS A 144 25.79 -0.34 6.18
C LYS A 144 24.82 -0.58 5.03
N LYS A 145 23.95 -1.57 5.20
CA LYS A 145 22.80 -1.78 4.32
C LYS A 145 21.70 -0.80 4.68
N ILE A 146 21.28 0.04 3.74
CA ILE A 146 20.38 1.16 3.98
C ILE A 146 19.03 0.89 3.28
N LEU A 147 17.94 1.20 3.96
CA LEU A 147 16.63 1.36 3.33
C LEU A 147 16.19 2.82 3.47
N LEU A 148 16.23 3.55 2.36
CA LEU A 148 15.63 4.88 2.26
C LEU A 148 14.19 4.73 1.81
N PHE A 149 13.25 4.92 2.74
CA PHE A 149 11.82 4.81 2.48
C PHE A 149 11.21 6.22 2.41
N GLY A 150 10.48 6.55 1.36
CA GLY A 150 9.92 7.89 1.24
C GLY A 150 8.71 8.00 0.34
N VAL A 151 7.97 9.10 0.52
CA VAL A 151 6.88 9.48 -0.39
C VAL A 151 7.44 10.13 -1.64
N SER A 152 6.76 9.93 -2.77
CA SER A 152 7.27 10.27 -4.11
C SER A 152 7.79 11.72 -4.23
N PHE A 153 7.06 12.72 -3.73
CA PHE A 153 7.49 14.12 -3.82
C PHE A 153 8.71 14.44 -2.93
N ALA A 154 8.81 13.81 -1.76
CA ALA A 154 9.90 14.09 -0.83
C ALA A 154 11.21 13.46 -1.33
N LEU A 155 11.14 12.26 -1.91
CA LEU A 155 12.27 11.64 -2.60
C LEU A 155 12.73 12.48 -3.79
N LEU A 156 11.77 13.02 -4.58
CA LEU A 156 12.09 13.93 -5.68
C LEU A 156 12.80 15.20 -5.19
N ASP A 157 12.24 15.89 -4.20
CA ASP A 157 12.84 17.10 -3.63
C ASP A 157 14.25 16.84 -3.06
N PHE A 158 14.48 15.64 -2.48
CA PHE A 158 15.78 15.22 -2.01
C PHE A 158 16.76 14.98 -3.18
N ALA A 159 16.33 14.27 -4.23
CA ALA A 159 17.13 13.96 -5.42
C ALA A 159 17.44 15.17 -6.31
N GLU A 160 16.57 16.19 -6.32
CA GLU A 160 16.82 17.48 -6.96
C GLU A 160 18.00 18.22 -6.31
N LYS A 161 18.18 18.06 -4.99
CA LYS A 161 19.23 18.75 -4.22
C LYS A 161 20.53 17.95 -4.12
N TYR A 162 20.44 16.62 -4.06
CA TYR A 162 21.56 15.75 -3.74
C TYR A 162 21.75 14.61 -4.73
N GLU A 163 23.00 14.26 -4.99
CA GLU A 163 23.42 13.02 -5.65
C GLU A 163 24.10 12.15 -4.60
N LEU A 164 23.73 10.87 -4.50
CA LEU A 164 24.38 9.95 -3.59
C LEU A 164 25.52 9.24 -4.31
N PRO A 165 26.67 8.96 -3.66
CA PRO A 165 27.65 8.03 -4.21
C PRO A 165 27.09 6.59 -4.23
N GLU A 166 27.75 5.69 -4.96
CA GLU A 166 27.42 4.27 -4.91
C GLU A 166 27.55 3.71 -3.49
N MET A 167 26.51 3.03 -3.02
CA MET A 167 26.43 2.40 -1.68
C MET A 167 25.37 1.29 -1.67
N ASP A 168 25.37 0.45 -0.62
CA ASP A 168 24.34 -0.59 -0.42
C ASP A 168 23.03 0.03 0.09
N ILE A 169 22.28 0.65 -0.82
CA ILE A 169 21.02 1.34 -0.54
C ILE A 169 19.86 0.76 -1.37
N THR A 170 18.79 0.43 -0.67
CA THR A 170 17.47 0.21 -1.27
C THR A 170 16.65 1.49 -1.13
N VAL A 171 16.20 2.05 -2.25
CA VAL A 171 15.29 3.20 -2.26
C VAL A 171 13.87 2.67 -2.48
N MET A 172 12.98 2.91 -1.53
CA MET A 172 11.59 2.47 -1.60
C MET A 172 10.64 3.67 -1.62
N GLU A 173 9.89 3.76 -2.71
CA GLU A 173 8.82 4.74 -2.89
C GLU A 173 7.49 4.17 -2.37
N THR A 174 6.76 4.99 -1.63
CA THR A 174 5.34 4.78 -1.38
C THR A 174 4.57 6.00 -1.88
N GLY A 175 3.31 5.82 -2.26
CA GLY A 175 2.54 6.87 -2.94
C GLY A 175 2.49 8.19 -2.17
N GLY A 176 2.31 9.31 -2.87
CA GLY A 176 2.20 10.62 -2.22
C GLY A 176 2.06 11.83 -3.14
N MET A 177 1.88 11.65 -4.45
CA MET A 177 1.92 12.75 -5.43
C MET A 177 0.67 13.63 -5.49
N LYS A 178 -0.43 13.28 -4.80
CA LYS A 178 -1.69 14.01 -4.92
C LYS A 178 -1.57 15.44 -4.38
N GLY A 179 -1.76 16.42 -5.27
CA GLY A 179 -1.93 17.84 -4.94
C GLY A 179 -0.65 18.67 -4.82
N ARG A 180 0.54 18.14 -5.17
CA ARG A 180 1.80 18.89 -5.17
C ARG A 180 2.57 18.73 -6.50
N ARG A 181 2.91 19.86 -7.14
CA ARG A 181 3.65 20.01 -8.42
C ARG A 181 2.96 19.38 -9.67
N LYS A 182 3.61 19.54 -10.84
CA LYS A 182 3.26 18.84 -12.08
C LYS A 182 3.50 17.34 -11.84
N GLU A 183 2.45 16.53 -11.94
CA GLU A 183 2.50 15.10 -11.63
C GLU A 183 3.42 14.40 -12.63
N MET A 184 4.63 14.03 -12.21
CA MET A 184 5.52 13.17 -13.00
C MET A 184 4.92 11.77 -13.07
N VAL A 185 5.07 11.10 -14.21
CA VAL A 185 4.69 9.69 -14.29
C VAL A 185 5.65 8.88 -13.42
N ARG A 186 5.14 7.85 -12.71
CA ARG A 186 5.97 7.00 -11.82
C ARG A 186 7.28 6.54 -12.48
N LYS A 187 7.23 6.18 -13.76
CA LYS A 187 8.41 5.78 -14.54
C LYS A 187 9.47 6.89 -14.58
N GLU A 188 9.07 8.12 -14.86
CA GLU A 188 9.99 9.27 -14.94
C GLU A 188 10.63 9.55 -13.58
N LEU A 189 9.84 9.47 -12.51
CA LEU A 189 10.36 9.60 -11.14
C LEU A 189 11.38 8.49 -10.86
N HIS A 190 11.05 7.23 -11.14
CA HIS A 190 11.98 6.12 -10.88
C HIS A 190 13.25 6.24 -11.72
N ASP A 191 13.17 6.67 -12.98
CA ASP A 191 14.34 6.90 -13.83
C ASP A 191 15.23 8.00 -13.25
N PHE A 192 14.65 9.12 -12.79
CA PHE A 192 15.37 10.19 -12.13
C PHE A 192 16.04 9.73 -10.83
N LEU A 193 15.32 9.04 -9.95
CA LEU A 193 15.86 8.54 -8.68
C LEU A 193 16.99 7.51 -8.89
N LYS A 194 16.87 6.61 -9.88
CA LYS A 194 17.93 5.66 -10.24
C LYS A 194 19.22 6.36 -10.64
N GLU A 195 19.11 7.40 -11.46
CA GLU A 195 20.26 8.19 -11.90
C GLU A 195 20.92 8.91 -10.71
N ARG A 196 20.12 9.64 -9.91
CA ARG A 196 20.64 10.48 -8.81
C ARG A 196 21.18 9.68 -7.62
N PHE A 197 20.68 8.46 -7.40
CA PHE A 197 21.07 7.63 -6.27
C PHE A 197 21.89 6.40 -6.65
N HIS A 198 22.23 6.26 -7.95
CA HIS A 198 22.97 5.12 -8.51
C HIS A 198 22.42 3.74 -8.11
N VAL A 199 21.08 3.61 -8.09
CA VAL A 199 20.40 2.34 -7.81
C VAL A 199 19.90 1.70 -9.11
N VAL A 200 19.93 0.36 -9.17
CA VAL A 200 19.45 -0.41 -10.33
C VAL A 200 17.94 -0.28 -10.51
N SER A 201 17.21 -0.26 -9.39
CA SER A 201 15.76 -0.13 -9.34
C SER A 201 15.33 0.65 -8.12
N VAL A 202 14.20 1.34 -8.25
CA VAL A 202 13.45 1.89 -7.12
C VAL A 202 12.36 0.88 -6.77
N HIS A 203 12.32 0.51 -5.50
CA HIS A 203 11.34 -0.39 -4.94
C HIS A 203 10.03 0.37 -4.67
N SER A 204 8.92 -0.36 -4.57
CA SER A 204 7.65 0.23 -4.18
C SER A 204 6.91 -0.63 -3.16
N GLU A 205 6.12 0.01 -2.33
CA GLU A 205 5.17 -0.65 -1.41
C GLU A 205 3.73 -0.37 -1.87
N TYR A 206 2.88 -1.39 -1.78
CA TYR A 206 1.44 -1.29 -1.99
C TYR A 206 0.71 -1.75 -0.73
N GLY A 207 -0.07 -0.81 -0.18
CA GLY A 207 -0.87 -1.01 1.01
C GLY A 207 -1.93 0.10 1.12
N MET A 208 -2.78 -0.03 2.14
CA MET A 208 -3.79 0.98 2.48
C MET A 208 -4.24 0.79 3.93
N THR A 209 -4.97 1.76 4.47
CA THR A 209 -5.47 1.74 5.86
C THR A 209 -6.32 0.51 6.16
N GLU A 210 -7.08 0.04 5.18
CA GLU A 210 -8.03 -1.07 5.25
C GLU A 210 -7.34 -2.45 5.19
N LEU A 211 -6.05 -2.49 4.88
CA LEU A 211 -5.23 -3.71 4.85
C LEU A 211 -4.33 -3.83 6.07
N MET A 212 -4.05 -5.06 6.46
CA MET A 212 -3.11 -5.44 7.52
C MET A 212 -1.86 -6.13 6.95
N SER A 213 -1.74 -6.19 5.62
CA SER A 213 -0.60 -6.72 4.87
C SER A 213 -0.17 -5.77 3.76
N GLN A 214 1.10 -5.84 3.37
CA GLN A 214 1.70 -5.04 2.32
C GLN A 214 2.25 -5.94 1.20
N ALA A 215 2.09 -5.50 -0.04
CA ALA A 215 2.78 -6.06 -1.20
C ALA A 215 3.98 -5.19 -1.57
N TYR A 216 5.02 -5.80 -2.11
CA TYR A 216 6.25 -5.09 -2.44
C TYR A 216 6.70 -5.38 -3.86
N SER A 217 7.26 -4.36 -4.50
CA SER A 217 7.92 -4.41 -5.80
C SER A 217 9.40 -4.11 -5.59
N SER A 218 10.29 -5.01 -6.04
CA SER A 218 11.73 -4.75 -6.08
C SER A 218 12.19 -3.95 -7.31
N GLY A 219 11.25 -3.59 -8.18
CA GLY A 219 11.51 -2.81 -9.37
C GLY A 219 10.42 -2.98 -10.43
N ASN A 220 10.43 -2.11 -11.43
CA ASN A 220 9.53 -2.16 -12.60
C ASN A 220 8.02 -2.10 -12.28
N GLY A 221 7.65 -1.78 -11.03
CA GLY A 221 6.25 -1.74 -10.60
C GLY A 221 5.56 -3.11 -10.57
N ILE A 222 6.35 -4.20 -10.47
CA ILE A 222 5.83 -5.57 -10.39
C ILE A 222 5.79 -5.99 -8.93
N PHE A 223 4.58 -6.01 -8.36
CA PHE A 223 4.34 -6.32 -6.96
C PHE A 223 4.17 -7.81 -6.73
N ARG A 224 4.64 -8.27 -5.58
CA ARG A 224 4.42 -9.61 -5.04
C ARG A 224 3.81 -9.51 -3.65
N THR A 225 2.96 -10.47 -3.31
CA THR A 225 2.28 -10.53 -2.02
C THR A 225 2.94 -11.53 -1.08
N PRO A 226 2.87 -11.32 0.24
CA PRO A 226 3.21 -12.37 1.20
C PRO A 226 2.20 -13.53 1.10
N PRO A 227 2.53 -14.74 1.60
CA PRO A 227 1.68 -15.93 1.44
C PRO A 227 0.25 -15.83 1.99
N TRP A 228 -0.02 -14.91 2.91
CA TRP A 228 -1.33 -14.66 3.51
C TRP A 228 -2.12 -13.54 2.82
N MET A 229 -1.59 -12.97 1.73
CA MET A 229 -2.24 -11.98 0.90
C MET A 229 -2.32 -12.46 -0.55
N ARG A 230 -3.45 -12.24 -1.21
CA ARG A 230 -3.68 -12.64 -2.61
C ARG A 230 -4.43 -11.57 -3.36
N ILE A 231 -4.00 -11.32 -4.59
CA ILE A 231 -4.67 -10.41 -5.53
C ILE A 231 -5.53 -11.20 -6.51
N LEU A 232 -6.72 -10.69 -6.76
CA LEU A 232 -7.53 -11.01 -7.92
C LEU A 232 -7.76 -9.73 -8.71
N VAL A 233 -7.90 -9.87 -10.03
CA VAL A 233 -8.33 -8.77 -10.90
C VAL A 233 -9.71 -9.11 -11.45
N ARG A 234 -10.70 -8.31 -11.07
CA ARG A 234 -12.08 -8.41 -11.55
C ARG A 234 -12.28 -7.53 -12.78
N ASP A 235 -13.29 -7.83 -13.58
CA ASP A 235 -13.71 -6.98 -14.68
C ASP A 235 -14.10 -5.57 -14.17
N SER A 236 -13.95 -4.57 -15.04
CA SER A 236 -14.25 -3.18 -14.70
C SER A 236 -15.73 -2.82 -14.73
N TYR A 237 -16.54 -3.62 -15.40
CA TYR A 237 -17.97 -3.43 -15.58
C TYR A 237 -18.80 -4.47 -14.83
N ASP A 238 -18.23 -5.65 -14.54
CA ASP A 238 -18.85 -6.69 -13.73
C ASP A 238 -18.01 -7.06 -12.49
N PRO A 239 -18.45 -6.69 -11.27
CA PRO A 239 -17.69 -6.94 -10.05
C PRO A 239 -17.57 -8.43 -9.68
N PHE A 240 -18.36 -9.31 -10.29
CA PHE A 240 -18.35 -10.76 -10.05
C PHE A 240 -17.66 -11.55 -11.17
N SER A 241 -17.15 -10.86 -12.20
CA SER A 241 -16.41 -11.48 -13.30
C SER A 241 -14.90 -11.36 -13.08
N TYR A 242 -14.18 -12.46 -13.30
CA TYR A 242 -12.73 -12.55 -13.11
C TYR A 242 -12.04 -13.07 -14.38
N PRO A 243 -11.66 -12.16 -15.29
CA PRO A 243 -11.02 -12.53 -16.55
C PRO A 243 -9.65 -13.22 -16.33
N PRO A 244 -9.10 -13.89 -17.35
CA PRO A 244 -7.77 -14.50 -17.27
C PRO A 244 -6.66 -13.49 -16.94
N PRO A 245 -5.52 -13.95 -16.38
CA PRO A 245 -4.34 -13.11 -16.18
C PRO A 245 -3.93 -12.36 -17.45
N GLY A 246 -3.41 -11.15 -17.26
CA GLY A 246 -3.06 -10.23 -18.34
C GLY A 246 -4.17 -9.23 -18.69
N HIS A 247 -5.37 -9.32 -18.11
CA HIS A 247 -6.41 -8.31 -18.24
C HIS A 247 -6.24 -7.17 -17.20
N THR A 248 -6.52 -5.92 -17.58
CA THR A 248 -6.60 -4.79 -16.64
C THR A 248 -7.99 -4.71 -16.06
N GLY A 249 -8.11 -4.64 -14.75
CA GLY A 249 -9.39 -4.42 -14.10
C GLY A 249 -9.22 -4.02 -12.65
N GLY A 250 -10.28 -4.16 -11.86
CA GLY A 250 -10.26 -3.75 -10.47
C GLY A 250 -9.53 -4.73 -9.59
N ILE A 251 -8.72 -4.21 -8.67
CA ILE A 251 -7.97 -5.02 -7.71
C ILE A 251 -8.90 -5.44 -6.57
N ASN A 252 -9.08 -6.74 -6.41
CA ASN A 252 -9.66 -7.36 -5.24
C ASN A 252 -8.54 -8.00 -4.41
N VAL A 253 -8.56 -7.76 -3.10
CA VAL A 253 -7.52 -8.22 -2.17
C VAL A 253 -8.13 -9.22 -1.20
N ILE A 254 -7.49 -10.37 -1.07
CA ILE A 254 -7.66 -11.27 0.06
C ILE A 254 -6.50 -11.03 1.00
N ASP A 255 -6.78 -10.55 2.20
CA ASP A 255 -5.80 -10.31 3.26
C ASP A 255 -6.18 -11.08 4.51
N LEU A 256 -5.53 -12.21 4.75
CA LEU A 256 -5.85 -13.05 5.91
C LEU A 256 -5.35 -12.45 7.24
N ALA A 257 -4.52 -11.41 7.21
CA ALA A 257 -4.15 -10.65 8.41
C ALA A 257 -5.31 -9.76 8.92
N ASN A 258 -6.34 -9.52 8.10
CA ASN A 258 -7.58 -8.84 8.50
C ASN A 258 -8.51 -9.73 9.35
N LEU A 259 -7.95 -10.47 10.30
CA LEU A 259 -8.65 -11.49 11.11
C LEU A 259 -9.90 -10.95 11.81
N TYR A 260 -9.77 -9.75 12.40
CA TYR A 260 -10.85 -9.12 13.15
C TYR A 260 -11.74 -8.21 12.30
N SER A 261 -11.44 -8.03 11.00
CA SER A 261 -12.11 -7.12 10.08
C SER A 261 -12.82 -7.90 8.96
N CYS A 262 -12.64 -7.53 7.70
CA CYS A 262 -13.01 -8.31 6.52
C CYS A 262 -11.75 -8.66 5.73
N ALA A 263 -11.53 -9.96 5.49
CA ALA A 263 -10.38 -10.42 4.70
C ALA A 263 -10.56 -10.23 3.19
N PHE A 264 -11.79 -10.00 2.71
CA PHE A 264 -12.12 -9.91 1.29
C PHE A 264 -12.51 -8.48 0.96
N ILE A 265 -11.60 -7.73 0.34
CA ILE A 265 -11.77 -6.29 0.10
C ILE A 265 -11.74 -6.00 -1.40
N GLU A 266 -12.79 -5.35 -1.88
CA GLU A 266 -12.86 -4.79 -3.23
C GLU A 266 -12.32 -3.37 -3.19
N THR A 267 -11.16 -3.15 -3.81
CA THR A 267 -10.51 -1.83 -3.81
C THR A 267 -11.04 -0.95 -4.95
N GLN A 268 -10.63 0.32 -4.94
CA GLN A 268 -10.83 1.24 -6.07
C GLN A 268 -9.57 1.38 -6.94
N ASP A 269 -8.58 0.50 -6.77
CA ASP A 269 -7.36 0.52 -7.57
C ASP A 269 -7.53 -0.35 -8.83
N LEU A 270 -6.93 0.08 -9.94
CA LEU A 270 -6.85 -0.67 -11.20
C LEU A 270 -5.50 -1.36 -11.29
N GLY A 271 -5.50 -2.59 -11.80
CA GLY A 271 -4.27 -3.35 -11.95
C GLY A 271 -4.41 -4.53 -12.90
N ARG A 272 -3.29 -5.22 -13.09
CA ARG A 272 -3.18 -6.39 -13.96
C ARG A 272 -2.47 -7.51 -13.22
N LEU A 273 -3.12 -8.67 -13.15
CA LEU A 273 -2.54 -9.89 -12.56
C LEU A 273 -1.75 -10.65 -13.62
N GLN A 274 -0.56 -11.12 -13.27
CA GLN A 274 0.28 -11.95 -14.12
C GLN A 274 0.07 -13.44 -13.82
N PRO A 275 0.40 -14.34 -14.76
CA PRO A 275 0.26 -15.79 -14.54
C PRO A 275 1.05 -16.34 -13.35
N ASP A 276 2.15 -15.69 -12.95
CA ASP A 276 2.98 -16.07 -11.81
C ASP A 276 2.46 -15.54 -10.46
N GLY A 277 1.31 -14.86 -10.46
CA GLY A 277 0.68 -14.27 -9.27
C GLY A 277 1.22 -12.88 -8.90
N SER A 278 2.22 -12.36 -9.60
CA SER A 278 2.62 -10.95 -9.48
C SER A 278 1.59 -10.02 -10.12
N PHE A 279 1.61 -8.73 -9.79
CA PHE A 279 0.65 -7.77 -10.34
C PHE A 279 1.24 -6.37 -10.50
N THR A 280 0.62 -5.56 -11.35
CA THR A 280 0.90 -4.12 -11.47
C THR A 280 -0.28 -3.30 -10.96
N VAL A 281 0.01 -2.11 -10.44
CA VAL A 281 -1.00 -1.10 -10.07
C VAL A 281 -0.96 0.02 -11.11
N GLU A 282 -1.99 0.07 -11.96
CA GLU A 282 -2.06 0.91 -13.17
C GLU A 282 -2.81 2.24 -12.92
N GLY A 283 -3.56 2.36 -11.81
CA GLY A 283 -4.26 3.60 -11.47
C GLY A 283 -5.36 3.39 -10.44
N ARG A 284 -6.34 4.29 -10.44
CA ARG A 284 -7.59 4.16 -9.66
C ARG A 284 -8.78 4.26 -10.60
N TYR A 285 -9.90 3.66 -10.22
CA TYR A 285 -11.19 3.96 -10.84
C TYR A 285 -11.47 5.45 -10.70
N ASP A 286 -11.57 6.14 -11.82
CA ASP A 286 -12.17 7.46 -11.87
C ASP A 286 -13.64 7.31 -12.26
N HIS A 287 -14.54 8.03 -11.59
CA HIS A 287 -15.99 7.92 -11.83
C HIS A 287 -16.40 8.42 -13.24
N SER A 288 -15.47 9.02 -13.97
CA SER A 288 -15.58 9.40 -15.39
C SER A 288 -15.50 8.19 -16.34
N ASP A 289 -14.71 7.16 -16.02
CA ASP A 289 -14.47 6.00 -16.90
C ASP A 289 -15.72 5.10 -17.05
N ILE A 290 -16.58 5.06 -16.03
CA ILE A 290 -17.84 4.30 -16.05
C ILE A 290 -18.90 5.00 -16.92
N ARG A 291 -18.80 6.32 -17.13
CA ARG A 291 -19.77 7.08 -17.95
C ARG A 291 -19.40 7.16 -19.43
N GLY A 292 -18.22 6.69 -19.82
CA GLY A 292 -17.68 6.76 -21.18
C GLY A 292 -18.45 5.96 -22.25
N CYS A 293 -19.47 5.19 -21.86
CA CYS A 293 -20.36 4.47 -22.79
C CYS A 293 -21.74 5.15 -23.01
N ASN A 294 -21.87 6.46 -22.75
CA ASN A 294 -23.06 7.25 -23.07
C ASN A 294 -22.79 8.43 -24.04
N LEU A 295 -21.80 8.30 -24.93
CA LEU A 295 -21.65 9.17 -26.11
C LEU A 295 -22.54 8.70 -27.30
N MET A 296 -23.79 8.30 -27.01
CA MET A 296 -24.84 8.02 -28.01
C MET A 296 -26.22 8.55 -27.55
N VAL A 297 -26.25 9.67 -26.81
CA VAL A 297 -27.51 10.40 -26.53
C VAL A 297 -27.27 11.91 -26.64
N GLN A 298 -26.80 12.36 -27.79
CA GLN A 298 -26.96 13.72 -28.29
C GLN A 298 -26.97 13.67 -29.80
N GLU A 299 -28.09 13.21 -30.36
CA GLU A 299 -28.54 13.50 -31.73
C GLU A 299 -29.96 12.93 -31.89
N ILE A 300 -30.95 13.65 -31.33
CA ILE A 300 -32.24 14.00 -31.97
C ILE A 300 -32.68 15.35 -31.38
#